data_AF-A0A1A9KJ61-F1
#
_entry.id   AF-A0A1A9KJ61-F1
#
_cell.length_a   1.000
_cell.length_b   1.000
_cell.length_c   1.000
_cell.angle_alpha   90.00
_cell.angle_beta   90.00
_cell.angle_gamma   90.00
#
_symmetry.space_group_name_H-M   'P 1'
#
loop_
_entity.id
_entity.type
_entity.pdbx_description
1 polymer ?
#
loop_
_entity_poly.entity_id
_entity_poly.type
_entity_poly.pdbx_seq_one_letter_code
_entity_poly.pdbx_strand_id
1 'polypeptide(L)'
;MLWPSSLGDSALYTEEQLRSMRQARTRVRIRVEERPDGTLKGYGYNTQLRSDWETIPVVQFARVGSQMVADFGGGVELIWTPAANPSDTLGIPALESAPQAPQITIYPPVEQADNLIVNPIYPPEYRDFILVFPASSGIAPLYIVMNARHDAGTVTGAGEDVFGIWLAGASEGLGAPIPTRIADRLRGREFSRFDDFREAFWIEVSRDAELASQFSAANRRLMRSGSSPFVVQTEAVGGRKVHELHHIERIVEGGAVYDVDNLRVATPRNHIRIHSSSKGQ
;
A
#
# COMPACT_ATOMS: atom_id res chain seq x y z
N MET A 1 26.61 -13.48 -14.52
CA MET A 1 27.16 -14.59 -13.72
C MET A 1 25.98 -15.20 -12.97
N LEU A 2 25.56 -16.40 -13.37
CA LEU A 2 24.43 -17.13 -12.77
C LEU A 2 24.96 -17.90 -11.55
N TRP A 3 24.55 -17.53 -10.34
CA TRP A 3 24.78 -18.37 -9.17
C TRP A 3 23.78 -19.53 -9.22
N PRO A 4 24.22 -20.79 -9.08
CA PRO A 4 23.31 -21.91 -8.95
C PRO A 4 22.75 -21.90 -7.52
N SER A 5 21.44 -21.69 -7.38
CA SER A 5 20.73 -21.99 -6.13
C SER A 5 20.69 -23.51 -5.97
N SER A 6 21.41 -24.03 -4.98
CA SER A 6 21.25 -25.42 -4.55
C SER A 6 19.87 -25.59 -3.91
N LEU A 7 19.17 -26.64 -4.33
CA LEU A 7 17.86 -27.15 -3.88
C LEU A 7 16.64 -26.62 -4.66
N GLY A 8 16.22 -27.43 -5.63
CA GLY A 8 14.86 -27.73 -6.14
C GLY A 8 13.68 -26.73 -6.14
N ASP A 9 13.60 -25.71 -5.28
CA ASP A 9 12.41 -24.87 -5.12
C ASP A 9 12.55 -23.44 -5.67
N SER A 10 13.70 -23.10 -6.25
CA SER A 10 13.97 -21.75 -6.80
C SER A 10 13.89 -20.61 -5.77
N ALA A 11 13.89 -20.90 -4.46
CA ALA A 11 13.96 -19.89 -3.40
C ALA A 11 15.34 -19.23 -3.35
N LEU A 12 15.33 -17.93 -3.04
CA LEU A 12 16.56 -17.13 -2.92
C LEU A 12 17.34 -17.38 -1.62
N TYR A 13 16.67 -17.91 -0.59
CA TYR A 13 17.21 -18.11 0.75
C TYR A 13 16.69 -19.41 1.34
N THR A 14 17.52 -20.06 2.15
CA THR A 14 17.07 -21.18 3.01
C THR A 14 16.31 -20.65 4.22
N GLU A 15 15.51 -21.51 4.86
CA GLU A 15 14.82 -21.15 6.11
C GLU A 15 15.80 -20.70 7.20
N GLU A 16 16.95 -21.38 7.30
CA GLU A 16 17.99 -21.06 8.27
C GLU A 16 18.58 -19.66 8.04
N GLN A 17 18.81 -19.29 6.77
CA GLN A 17 19.25 -17.93 6.43
C GLN A 17 18.21 -16.90 6.87
N LEU A 18 16.94 -17.10 6.53
CA LEU A 18 15.86 -16.16 6.87
C LEU A 18 15.74 -15.91 8.38
N ARG A 19 16.00 -16.92 9.22
CA ARG A 19 15.98 -16.77 10.70
C ARG A 19 17.01 -15.77 11.24
N SER A 20 18.08 -15.51 10.50
CA SER A 20 19.11 -14.53 10.90
C SER A 20 18.92 -13.15 10.27
N MET A 21 17.94 -13.01 9.39
CA MET A 21 17.75 -11.82 8.57
C MET A 21 16.63 -10.93 9.15
N ARG A 22 16.83 -9.61 9.05
CA ARG A 22 15.76 -8.61 9.26
C ARG A 22 15.07 -8.21 7.95
N GLN A 23 15.75 -8.39 6.83
CA GLN A 23 15.26 -8.09 5.48
C GLN A 23 15.84 -9.12 4.52
N ALA A 24 15.09 -9.48 3.49
CA ALA A 24 15.52 -10.40 2.44
C ALA A 24 15.17 -9.84 1.06
N ARG A 25 15.83 -10.36 0.02
CA ARG A 25 15.46 -10.06 -1.36
C ARG A 25 14.30 -10.94 -1.83
N THR A 26 13.38 -10.39 -2.59
CA THR A 26 12.34 -11.14 -3.31
C THR A 26 12.36 -10.75 -4.77
N ARG A 27 12.04 -11.70 -5.66
CA ARG A 27 11.83 -11.47 -7.11
C ARG A 27 10.40 -11.10 -7.45
N VAL A 28 9.48 -11.22 -6.49
CA VAL A 28 8.06 -10.94 -6.68
C VAL A 28 7.52 -10.15 -5.49
N ARG A 29 6.73 -9.12 -5.76
CA ARG A 29 5.90 -8.43 -4.77
C ARG A 29 4.44 -8.59 -5.15
N ILE A 30 3.60 -9.05 -4.25
CA ILE A 30 2.19 -9.35 -4.50
C ILE A 30 1.34 -8.36 -3.74
N ARG A 31 0.27 -7.90 -4.39
CA ARG A 31 -0.82 -7.18 -3.75
C ARG A 31 -2.12 -7.97 -3.92
N VAL A 32 -2.90 -8.02 -2.85
CA VAL A 32 -4.27 -8.51 -2.84
C VAL A 32 -5.17 -7.40 -2.33
N GLU A 33 -6.31 -7.20 -2.98
CA GLU A 33 -7.33 -6.21 -2.59
C GLU A 33 -8.71 -6.84 -2.62
N GLU A 34 -9.54 -6.46 -1.64
CA GLU A 34 -10.96 -6.79 -1.66
C GLU A 34 -11.73 -5.70 -2.40
N ARG A 35 -12.63 -6.12 -3.29
CA ARG A 35 -13.52 -5.24 -4.04
C ARG A 35 -14.79 -4.94 -3.25
N PRO A 36 -15.57 -3.90 -3.62
CA PRO A 36 -16.83 -3.58 -2.95
C PRO A 36 -17.86 -4.72 -2.91
N ASP A 37 -17.76 -5.70 -3.81
CA ASP A 37 -18.63 -6.88 -3.88
C ASP A 37 -18.12 -8.07 -3.03
N GLY A 38 -17.06 -7.88 -2.24
CA GLY A 38 -16.42 -8.91 -1.41
C GLY A 38 -15.48 -9.84 -2.18
N THR A 39 -15.33 -9.68 -3.50
CA THR A 39 -14.39 -10.50 -4.27
C THR A 39 -12.96 -10.00 -4.14
N LEU A 40 -11.99 -10.92 -4.15
CA LEU A 40 -10.58 -10.55 -4.15
C LEU A 40 -10.07 -10.29 -5.57
N LYS A 41 -9.16 -9.33 -5.70
CA LYS A 41 -8.31 -9.11 -6.87
C LYS A 41 -6.86 -9.15 -6.44
N GLY A 42 -6.04 -9.88 -7.17
CA GLY A 42 -4.61 -9.98 -6.91
C GLY A 42 -3.78 -9.66 -8.15
N TYR A 43 -2.65 -9.01 -7.95
CA TYR A 43 -1.61 -8.83 -8.96
C TYR A 43 -0.25 -8.78 -8.28
N GLY A 44 0.81 -9.03 -9.03
CA GLY A 44 2.17 -8.89 -8.51
C GLY A 44 3.13 -8.36 -9.54
N TYR A 45 4.30 -7.97 -9.08
CA TYR A 45 5.36 -7.39 -9.91
C TYR A 45 6.61 -8.23 -9.79
N ASN A 46 7.25 -8.50 -10.92
CA ASN A 46 8.63 -8.93 -10.91
C ASN A 46 9.53 -7.74 -10.52
N THR A 47 10.47 -7.93 -9.61
CA THR A 47 11.32 -6.88 -9.04
C THR A 47 12.74 -6.83 -9.62
N GLN A 48 13.09 -7.70 -10.57
CA GLN A 48 14.47 -7.92 -11.05
C GLN A 48 15.18 -6.66 -11.59
N LEU A 49 14.43 -5.60 -11.94
CA LEU A 49 14.96 -4.30 -12.40
C LEU A 49 14.59 -3.13 -11.48
N ARG A 50 14.01 -3.41 -10.31
CA ARG A 50 13.55 -2.41 -9.32
C ARG A 50 14.18 -2.74 -7.96
N SER A 51 15.45 -2.36 -7.80
CA SER A 51 16.24 -2.63 -6.58
C SER A 51 15.58 -2.06 -5.32
N ASP A 52 14.83 -0.97 -5.47
CA ASP A 52 14.00 -0.38 -4.43
C ASP A 52 12.84 -1.29 -3.99
N TRP A 53 12.40 -2.25 -4.80
CA TRP A 53 11.28 -3.15 -4.48
C TRP A 53 11.73 -4.56 -4.10
N GLU A 54 12.99 -4.90 -4.37
CA GLU A 54 13.51 -6.23 -4.07
C GLU A 54 13.59 -6.51 -2.57
N THR A 55 13.71 -5.48 -1.74
CA THR A 55 13.93 -5.68 -0.29
C THR A 55 12.61 -5.71 0.47
N ILE A 56 12.37 -6.80 1.19
CA ILE A 56 11.18 -7.02 2.02
C ILE A 56 11.57 -7.36 3.46
N PRO A 57 10.85 -6.89 4.49
CA PRO A 57 11.17 -7.24 5.87
C PRO A 57 10.93 -8.73 6.15
N VAL A 58 11.78 -9.29 7.00
CA VAL A 58 11.63 -10.64 7.55
C VAL A 58 11.20 -10.50 9.00
N VAL A 59 10.00 -10.99 9.30
CA VAL A 59 9.38 -10.92 10.62
C VAL A 59 9.44 -12.30 11.25
N GLN A 60 9.82 -12.35 12.51
CA GLN A 60 10.00 -13.59 13.26
C GLN A 60 9.08 -13.57 14.47
N PHE A 61 8.58 -14.73 14.87
CA PHE A 61 7.89 -14.83 16.15
C PHE A 61 8.88 -14.73 17.31
N ALA A 62 8.60 -13.83 18.24
CA ALA A 62 9.28 -13.71 19.51
C ALA A 62 8.34 -14.10 20.66
N ARG A 63 8.91 -14.59 21.77
CA ARG A 63 8.12 -14.88 22.96
C ARG A 63 7.80 -13.58 23.70
N VAL A 64 6.51 -13.29 23.86
CA VAL A 64 6.00 -12.17 24.68
C VAL A 64 5.09 -12.77 25.75
N GLY A 65 5.59 -12.83 26.99
CA GLY A 65 4.93 -13.57 28.07
C GLY A 65 4.76 -15.06 27.74
N SER A 66 3.50 -15.51 27.70
CA SER A 66 3.14 -16.89 27.33
C SER A 66 2.87 -17.07 25.83
N GLN A 67 2.84 -15.98 25.05
CA GLN A 67 2.49 -16.00 23.63
C GLN A 67 3.71 -15.92 22.72
N MET A 68 3.57 -16.40 21.49
CA MET A 68 4.52 -16.19 20.41
C MET A 68 3.94 -15.13 19.48
N VAL A 69 4.59 -13.99 19.38
CA VAL A 69 4.06 -12.80 18.69
C VAL A 69 5.01 -12.41 17.56
N ALA A 70 4.44 -12.19 16.37
CA ALA A 70 5.09 -11.57 15.23
C ALA A 70 4.56 -10.13 15.11
N ASP A 71 5.42 -9.15 15.36
CA ASP A 71 5.09 -7.73 15.24
C ASP A 71 5.42 -7.23 13.82
N PHE A 72 4.39 -6.72 13.13
CA PHE A 72 4.51 -6.17 11.78
C PHE A 72 4.61 -4.64 11.75
N GLY A 73 4.72 -4.01 12.93
CA GLY A 73 4.68 -2.58 13.12
C GLY A 73 3.27 -1.99 12.96
N GLY A 74 3.12 -0.72 13.32
CA GLY A 74 1.85 0.01 13.19
C GLY A 74 0.71 -0.61 14.01
N GLY A 75 1.02 -1.22 15.17
CA GLY A 75 0.03 -1.84 16.06
C GLY A 75 -0.54 -3.17 15.56
N VAL A 76 0.00 -3.75 14.49
CA VAL A 76 -0.47 -5.03 13.94
C VAL A 76 0.43 -6.16 14.37
N GLU A 77 -0.13 -7.10 15.13
CA GLU A 77 0.55 -8.28 15.64
C GLU A 77 -0.18 -9.55 15.19
N LEU A 78 0.58 -10.63 14.97
CA LEU A 78 0.03 -11.96 14.80
C LEU A 78 0.52 -12.87 15.91
N ILE A 79 -0.43 -13.50 16.59
CA ILE A 79 -0.16 -14.45 17.66
C ILE A 79 -0.18 -15.85 17.10
N TRP A 80 0.94 -16.56 17.23
CA TRP A 80 1.02 -17.98 16.89
C TRP A 80 0.69 -18.83 18.11
N THR A 81 -0.43 -19.56 17.99
CA THR A 81 -0.85 -20.56 18.96
C THR A 81 -0.66 -21.94 18.31
N PRO A 82 0.46 -22.63 18.56
CA PRO A 82 0.64 -23.98 18.05
C PRO A 82 -0.43 -24.90 18.63
N ALA A 83 -0.92 -25.83 17.83
CA ALA A 83 -1.81 -26.86 18.34
C ALA A 83 -1.07 -27.76 19.34
N ALA A 84 -1.73 -28.08 20.45
CA ALA A 84 -1.19 -28.99 21.46
C ALA A 84 -0.93 -30.40 20.87
N ASN A 85 -1.74 -30.79 19.89
CA ASN A 85 -1.56 -31.98 19.07
C ASN A 85 -1.82 -31.61 17.60
N PRO A 86 -0.83 -31.71 16.69
CA PRO A 86 -1.02 -31.44 15.27
C PRO A 86 -2.03 -32.35 14.59
N SER A 87 -2.39 -33.49 15.19
CA SER A 87 -3.45 -34.36 14.68
C SER A 87 -4.85 -33.86 15.05
N ASP A 88 -4.97 -32.99 16.05
CA ASP A 88 -6.23 -32.41 16.53
C ASP A 88 -6.50 -31.02 15.90
N THR A 89 -5.59 -30.51 15.06
CA THR A 89 -5.95 -29.41 14.17
C THR A 89 -6.95 -29.94 13.17
N LEU A 90 -8.23 -29.63 13.39
CA LEU A 90 -9.12 -29.34 12.27
C LEU A 90 -8.32 -28.38 11.37
N GLY A 91 -8.04 -28.78 10.12
CA GLY A 91 -7.35 -27.90 9.17
C GLY A 91 -7.98 -26.51 9.17
N ILE A 92 -7.25 -25.49 8.66
CA ILE A 92 -7.67 -24.07 8.62
C ILE A 92 -9.20 -24.00 8.66
N PRO A 93 -9.82 -23.57 9.79
CA PRO A 93 -11.27 -23.62 9.93
C PRO A 93 -11.83 -23.09 8.63
N ALA A 94 -12.72 -23.84 7.99
CA ALA A 94 -13.39 -23.33 6.80
C ALA A 94 -14.01 -22.02 7.25
N LEU A 95 -13.38 -20.91 6.89
CA LEU A 95 -13.93 -19.59 7.09
C LEU A 95 -15.23 -19.69 6.31
N GLU A 96 -16.36 -19.79 7.02
CA GLU A 96 -17.66 -20.08 6.41
C GLU A 96 -18.03 -19.03 5.34
N SER A 97 -17.27 -17.93 5.29
CA SER A 97 -17.34 -16.83 4.35
C SER A 97 -15.98 -16.35 3.79
N ALA A 98 -14.90 -17.15 3.78
CA ALA A 98 -13.65 -16.67 3.17
C ALA A 98 -13.84 -16.47 1.66
N PRO A 99 -13.47 -15.30 1.12
CA PRO A 99 -13.51 -15.10 -0.32
C PRO A 99 -12.50 -16.03 -1.00
N GLN A 100 -12.85 -16.51 -2.19
CA GLN A 100 -11.97 -17.36 -2.99
C GLN A 100 -10.67 -16.63 -3.32
N ALA A 101 -9.54 -17.33 -3.20
CA ALA A 101 -8.25 -16.77 -3.55
C ALA A 101 -8.24 -16.29 -5.01
N PRO A 102 -7.78 -15.06 -5.30
CA PRO A 102 -7.80 -14.51 -6.65
C PRO A 102 -6.72 -15.16 -7.51
N GLN A 103 -6.95 -15.20 -8.83
CA GLN A 103 -5.84 -15.42 -9.76
C GLN A 103 -4.89 -14.22 -9.68
N ILE A 104 -3.60 -14.48 -9.43
CA ILE A 104 -2.58 -13.44 -9.32
C ILE A 104 -1.73 -13.45 -10.58
N THR A 105 -1.82 -12.38 -11.38
CA THR A 105 -0.95 -12.17 -12.53
C THR A 105 0.33 -11.46 -12.10
N ILE A 106 1.50 -12.04 -12.43
CA ILE A 106 2.80 -11.41 -12.20
C ILE A 106 3.23 -10.65 -13.44
N TYR A 107 3.36 -9.34 -13.31
CA TYR A 107 3.70 -8.45 -14.41
C TYR A 107 5.23 -8.38 -14.59
N PRO A 108 5.73 -8.41 -15.84
CA PRO A 108 7.15 -8.33 -16.12
C PRO A 108 7.71 -6.96 -15.73
N PRO A 109 9.03 -6.85 -15.47
CA PRO A 109 9.65 -5.63 -14.95
C PRO A 109 9.91 -4.60 -16.06
N VAL A 110 8.93 -4.35 -16.94
CA VAL A 110 9.05 -3.42 -18.08
C VAL A 110 7.99 -2.33 -18.01
N GLU A 111 8.32 -1.10 -18.43
CA GLU A 111 7.41 0.06 -18.33
C GLU A 111 6.07 -0.17 -19.05
N GLN A 112 6.07 -0.94 -20.14
CA GLN A 112 4.82 -1.26 -20.86
C GLN A 112 3.83 -2.05 -19.98
N ALA A 113 4.34 -2.85 -19.04
CA ALA A 113 3.49 -3.63 -18.13
C ALA A 113 2.75 -2.73 -17.12
N ASP A 114 3.31 -1.57 -16.75
CA ASP A 114 2.66 -0.61 -15.86
C ASP A 114 1.39 0.00 -16.48
N ASN A 115 1.23 -0.05 -17.81
CA ASN A 115 0.01 0.39 -18.49
C ASN A 115 -1.13 -0.63 -18.47
N LEU A 116 -0.84 -1.88 -18.09
CA LEU A 116 -1.82 -2.97 -18.16
C LEU A 116 -2.72 -3.02 -16.92
N ILE A 117 -2.28 -2.45 -15.81
CA ILE A 117 -3.05 -2.38 -14.57
C ILE A 117 -3.66 -0.98 -14.47
N VAL A 118 -4.96 -0.91 -14.22
CA VAL A 118 -5.65 0.36 -13.94
C VAL A 118 -5.39 0.73 -12.47
N ASN A 119 -4.78 1.89 -12.23
CA ASN A 119 -4.44 2.44 -10.91
C ASN A 119 -3.74 1.44 -9.96
N PRO A 120 -2.58 0.90 -10.35
CA PRO A 120 -1.79 0.02 -9.49
C PRO A 120 -1.33 0.72 -8.21
N ILE A 121 -1.29 -0.02 -7.11
CA ILE A 121 -0.68 0.34 -5.84
C ILE A 121 0.63 -0.44 -5.74
N TYR A 122 1.71 0.27 -5.49
CA TYR A 122 3.06 -0.27 -5.51
C TYR A 122 3.69 -0.27 -4.11
N PRO A 123 4.70 -1.11 -3.83
CA PRO A 123 5.50 -0.92 -2.62
C PRO A 123 6.08 0.50 -2.57
N PRO A 124 6.14 1.15 -1.40
CA PRO A 124 5.78 0.67 -0.06
C PRO A 124 4.33 1.01 0.37
N GLU A 125 3.42 1.30 -0.56
CA GLU A 125 2.05 1.77 -0.26
C GLU A 125 1.16 0.68 0.35
N TYR A 126 1.57 -0.59 0.23
CA TYR A 126 1.08 -1.72 1.00
C TYR A 126 2.23 -2.38 1.76
N ARG A 127 1.89 -3.16 2.79
CA ARG A 127 2.86 -3.89 3.60
C ARG A 127 2.91 -5.34 3.18
N ASP A 128 4.10 -5.91 3.18
CA ASP A 128 4.31 -7.32 2.94
C ASP A 128 5.60 -7.75 3.64
N PHE A 129 5.64 -9.04 3.99
CA PHE A 129 6.66 -9.61 4.86
C PHE A 129 6.95 -11.04 4.48
N ILE A 130 8.15 -11.50 4.83
CA ILE A 130 8.41 -12.93 5.00
C ILE A 130 8.27 -13.24 6.49
N LEU A 131 7.26 -14.01 6.86
CA LEU A 131 7.04 -14.48 8.22
C LEU A 131 7.76 -15.80 8.45
N VAL A 132 8.65 -15.84 9.44
CA VAL A 132 9.45 -17.01 9.80
C VAL A 132 8.96 -17.58 11.13
N PHE A 133 8.43 -18.80 11.09
CA PHE A 133 7.98 -19.55 12.27
C PHE A 133 9.17 -20.08 13.08
N PRO A 134 9.04 -20.38 14.38
CA PRO A 134 10.12 -20.99 15.17
C PRO A 134 10.66 -22.29 14.57
N ALA A 135 11.94 -22.60 14.74
CA ALA A 135 12.60 -23.72 14.06
C ALA A 135 11.98 -25.09 14.39
N SER A 136 11.49 -25.24 15.63
CA SER A 136 10.82 -26.45 16.09
C SER A 136 9.38 -26.60 15.59
N SER A 137 8.84 -25.63 14.85
CA SER A 137 7.45 -25.67 14.38
C SER A 137 7.23 -26.63 13.20
N GLY A 138 8.27 -26.88 12.39
CA GLY A 138 8.12 -27.58 11.11
C GLY A 138 7.33 -26.83 10.05
N ILE A 139 7.00 -25.54 10.28
CA ILE A 139 6.24 -24.70 9.36
C ILE A 139 7.21 -23.88 8.51
N ALA A 140 7.09 -23.99 7.19
CA ALA A 140 7.87 -23.21 6.24
C ALA A 140 7.54 -21.70 6.35
N PRO A 141 8.48 -20.79 6.05
CA PRO A 141 8.21 -19.36 6.01
C PRO A 141 7.07 -18.99 5.05
N LEU A 142 6.28 -17.99 5.42
CA LEU A 142 5.14 -17.51 4.64
C LEU A 142 5.40 -16.11 4.09
N TYR A 143 5.01 -15.87 2.84
CA TYR A 143 4.91 -14.53 2.30
C TYR A 143 3.54 -13.95 2.66
N ILE A 144 3.52 -12.85 3.40
CA ILE A 144 2.30 -12.19 3.89
C ILE A 144 2.15 -10.84 3.21
N VAL A 145 0.94 -10.53 2.75
CA VAL A 145 0.56 -9.21 2.25
C VAL A 145 -0.51 -8.65 3.16
N MET A 146 -0.36 -7.39 3.56
CA MET A 146 -1.33 -6.64 4.35
C MET A 146 -1.56 -5.27 3.70
N ASN A 147 -2.82 -4.92 3.50
CA ASN A 147 -3.16 -3.57 3.06
C ASN A 147 -3.10 -2.62 4.26
N ALA A 148 -2.19 -1.65 4.22
CA ALA A 148 -1.98 -0.68 5.30
C ALA A 148 -3.05 0.43 5.37
N ARG A 149 -3.98 0.50 4.41
CA ARG A 149 -4.96 1.59 4.25
C ARG A 149 -6.42 1.19 4.57
N HIS A 150 -6.62 0.04 5.23
CA HIS A 150 -7.95 -0.47 5.59
C HIS A 150 -8.31 -0.31 7.06
N ASP A 151 -7.42 0.29 7.86
CA ASP A 151 -7.81 0.68 9.21
C ASP A 151 -8.89 1.74 9.07
N ALA A 152 -10.04 1.52 9.71
CA ALA A 152 -11.06 2.54 9.80
C ALA A 152 -10.54 3.70 10.65
N GLY A 153 -10.94 4.93 10.33
CA GLY A 153 -10.49 6.08 11.10
C GLY A 153 -11.28 7.34 10.83
N THR A 154 -11.07 8.30 11.72
CA THR A 154 -11.69 9.63 11.68
C THR A 154 -10.73 10.62 11.03
N VAL A 155 -11.25 11.47 10.15
CA VAL A 155 -10.45 12.54 9.54
C VAL A 155 -10.05 13.56 10.59
N THR A 156 -8.75 13.81 10.69
CA THR A 156 -8.12 14.80 11.58
C THR A 156 -7.23 15.74 10.76
N GLY A 157 -6.61 16.74 11.41
CA GLY A 157 -5.72 17.71 10.75
C GLY A 157 -6.42 19.00 10.31
N ALA A 158 -5.63 20.07 10.14
CA ALA A 158 -6.11 21.40 9.79
C ALA A 158 -6.21 21.61 8.27
N GLY A 159 -5.32 21.00 7.49
CA GLY A 159 -5.02 21.41 6.12
C GLY A 159 -4.28 22.74 6.08
N GLU A 160 -3.97 23.21 4.87
CA GLU A 160 -3.28 24.48 4.65
C GLU A 160 -4.08 25.42 3.75
N ASP A 161 -3.92 26.73 3.97
CA ASP A 161 -4.45 27.73 3.06
C ASP A 161 -3.65 27.71 1.75
N VAL A 162 -4.37 27.60 0.64
CA VAL A 162 -3.80 27.52 -0.70
C VAL A 162 -4.13 28.77 -1.49
N PHE A 163 -3.14 29.29 -2.22
CA PHE A 163 -3.27 30.51 -3.03
C PHE A 163 -2.89 30.23 -4.48
N GLY A 164 -3.57 30.87 -5.42
CA GLY A 164 -3.31 30.69 -6.85
C GLY A 164 -3.71 29.31 -7.37
N ILE A 165 -2.87 28.70 -8.21
CA ILE A 165 -3.12 27.38 -8.81
C ILE A 165 -2.72 26.32 -7.80
N TRP A 166 -3.70 25.74 -7.11
CA TRP A 166 -3.48 24.81 -6.00
C TRP A 166 -2.62 23.61 -6.39
N LEU A 167 -2.96 22.93 -7.50
CA LEU A 167 -2.24 21.74 -7.95
C LEU A 167 -0.94 22.03 -8.72
N ALA A 168 -0.49 23.29 -8.81
CA ALA A 168 0.82 23.59 -9.38
C ALA A 168 1.96 22.93 -8.56
N GLY A 169 1.79 22.84 -7.24
CA GLY A 169 2.75 22.16 -6.35
C GLY A 169 2.68 20.63 -6.39
N ALA A 170 1.70 20.02 -7.08
CA ALA A 170 1.53 18.56 -7.06
C ALA A 170 2.68 17.80 -7.75
N SER A 171 3.37 18.45 -8.69
CA SER A 171 4.53 17.90 -9.41
C SER A 171 5.88 18.17 -8.73
N GLU A 172 5.90 18.89 -7.59
CA GLU A 172 7.12 19.35 -6.93
C GLU A 172 7.16 18.94 -5.45
N GLY A 173 8.33 19.06 -4.80
CA GLY A 173 8.49 18.83 -3.36
C GLY A 173 7.85 17.53 -2.87
N LEU A 174 7.02 17.64 -1.83
CA LEU A 174 6.19 16.58 -1.28
C LEU A 174 4.77 16.50 -1.91
N GLY A 175 4.46 17.37 -2.87
CA GLY A 175 3.12 17.57 -3.43
C GLY A 175 2.37 18.76 -2.84
N ALA A 176 1.15 19.01 -3.34
CA ALA A 176 0.30 20.10 -2.88
C ALA A 176 -0.43 19.73 -1.58
N PRO A 177 -0.57 20.64 -0.60
CA PRO A 177 -1.25 20.35 0.65
C PRO A 177 -2.76 20.18 0.47
N ILE A 178 -3.41 19.54 1.44
CA ILE A 178 -4.88 19.48 1.51
C ILE A 178 -5.41 20.87 1.89
N PRO A 179 -6.28 21.50 1.09
CA PRO A 179 -6.80 22.82 1.41
C PRO A 179 -7.61 22.84 2.71
N THR A 180 -7.39 23.80 3.60
CA THR A 180 -8.12 23.95 4.88
C THR A 180 -9.64 23.89 4.70
N ARG A 181 -10.16 24.60 3.68
CA ARG A 181 -11.60 24.59 3.35
C ARG A 181 -12.18 23.23 2.97
N ILE A 182 -11.34 22.30 2.51
CA ILE A 182 -11.72 20.92 2.20
C ILE A 182 -11.55 20.04 3.43
N ALA A 183 -10.46 20.22 4.18
CA ALA A 183 -10.23 19.58 5.46
C ALA A 183 -11.41 19.82 6.41
N ASP A 184 -11.90 21.05 6.52
CA ASP A 184 -13.03 21.42 7.38
C ASP A 184 -14.33 20.66 7.06
N ARG A 185 -14.56 20.33 5.78
CA ARG A 185 -15.74 19.56 5.34
C ARG A 185 -15.60 18.06 5.58
N LEU A 186 -14.36 17.58 5.76
CA LEU A 186 -14.05 16.17 5.95
C LEU A 186 -13.81 15.83 7.42
N ARG A 187 -13.28 16.77 8.21
CA ARG A 187 -12.88 16.58 9.61
C ARG A 187 -14.00 16.02 10.46
N GLY A 188 -13.68 15.03 11.28
CA GLY A 188 -14.64 14.35 12.15
C GLY A 188 -15.50 13.30 11.45
N ARG A 189 -15.44 13.16 10.13
CA ARG A 189 -16.07 12.04 9.42
C ARG A 189 -15.24 10.78 9.57
N GLU A 190 -15.93 9.65 9.69
CA GLU A 190 -15.32 8.32 9.73
C GLU A 190 -15.37 7.66 8.36
N PHE A 191 -14.30 6.93 8.04
CA PHE A 191 -14.21 6.11 6.84
C PHE A 191 -13.64 4.75 7.21
N SER A 192 -14.20 3.69 6.65
CA SER A 192 -13.69 2.31 6.81
C SER A 192 -12.59 1.97 5.81
N ARG A 193 -12.49 2.71 4.70
CA ARG A 193 -11.45 2.54 3.69
C ARG A 193 -10.89 3.89 3.27
N PHE A 194 -9.58 3.95 3.03
CA PHE A 194 -8.96 5.17 2.52
C PHE A 194 -9.49 5.57 1.12
N ASP A 195 -9.95 4.61 0.33
CA ASP A 195 -10.55 4.88 -0.98
C ASP A 195 -11.86 5.67 -0.85
N ASP A 196 -12.71 5.35 0.14
CA ASP A 196 -13.94 6.09 0.42
C ASP A 196 -13.62 7.53 0.84
N PHE A 197 -12.54 7.73 1.62
CA PHE A 197 -12.02 9.05 1.94
C PHE A 197 -11.54 9.80 0.68
N ARG A 198 -10.77 9.15 -0.20
CA ARG A 198 -10.32 9.73 -1.48
C ARG A 198 -11.50 10.17 -2.34
N GLU A 199 -12.56 9.35 -2.42
CA GLU A 199 -13.77 9.70 -3.15
C GLU A 199 -14.46 10.92 -2.57
N ALA A 200 -14.69 10.92 -1.25
CA ALA A 200 -15.28 12.06 -0.54
C ALA A 200 -14.43 13.33 -0.71
N PHE A 201 -13.11 13.22 -0.65
CA PHE A 201 -12.18 14.32 -0.87
C PHE A 201 -12.38 14.97 -2.23
N TRP A 202 -12.37 14.19 -3.31
CA TRP A 202 -12.57 14.76 -4.65
C TRP A 202 -13.98 15.29 -4.88
N ILE A 203 -15.00 14.70 -4.25
CA ILE A 203 -16.36 15.24 -4.25
C ILE A 203 -16.38 16.63 -3.59
N GLU A 204 -15.75 16.79 -2.41
CA GLU A 204 -15.70 18.08 -1.73
C GLU A 204 -14.92 19.14 -2.51
N VAL A 205 -13.80 18.76 -3.14
CA VAL A 205 -13.07 19.64 -4.07
C VAL A 205 -13.97 20.08 -5.22
N SER A 206 -14.78 19.17 -5.78
CA SER A 206 -15.67 19.48 -6.90
C SER A 206 -16.82 20.43 -6.53
N ARG A 207 -17.17 20.50 -5.24
CA ARG A 207 -18.20 21.39 -4.69
C ARG A 207 -17.67 22.77 -4.35
N ASP A 208 -16.36 22.92 -4.19
CA ASP A 208 -15.72 24.21 -3.96
C ASP A 208 -15.56 24.98 -5.27
N ALA A 209 -16.29 26.09 -5.44
CA ALA A 209 -16.33 26.80 -6.71
C ALA A 209 -14.95 27.32 -7.15
N GLU A 210 -14.13 27.79 -6.20
CA GLU A 210 -12.79 28.32 -6.50
C GLU A 210 -11.85 27.19 -6.91
N LEU A 211 -11.74 26.12 -6.12
CA LEU A 211 -10.86 24.99 -6.45
C LEU A 211 -11.34 24.27 -7.71
N ALA A 212 -12.64 23.98 -7.84
CA ALA A 212 -13.21 23.29 -8.99
C ALA A 212 -12.99 24.07 -10.31
N SER A 213 -12.98 25.41 -10.26
CA SER A 213 -12.75 26.25 -11.44
C SER A 213 -11.38 26.03 -12.10
N GLN A 214 -10.41 25.51 -11.34
CA GLN A 214 -9.05 25.21 -11.83
C GLN A 214 -8.98 23.94 -12.68
N PHE A 215 -10.07 23.17 -12.77
CA PHE A 215 -10.12 21.89 -13.48
C PHE A 215 -10.92 21.97 -14.78
N SER A 216 -10.52 21.16 -15.76
CA SER A 216 -11.27 20.98 -17.01
C SER A 216 -12.70 20.46 -16.74
N ALA A 217 -13.62 20.70 -17.68
CA ALA A 217 -15.00 20.22 -17.55
C ALA A 217 -15.08 18.68 -17.36
N ALA A 218 -14.20 17.94 -18.03
CA ALA A 218 -14.10 16.49 -17.90
C ALA A 218 -13.64 16.08 -16.48
N ASN A 219 -12.57 16.68 -15.96
CA ASN A 219 -12.08 16.41 -14.60
C ASN A 219 -13.12 16.80 -13.54
N ARG A 220 -13.82 17.93 -13.71
CA ARG A 220 -14.91 18.31 -12.82
C ARG A 220 -16.03 17.26 -12.77
N ARG A 221 -16.34 16.61 -13.90
CA ARG A 221 -17.33 15.52 -13.93
C ARG A 221 -16.85 14.29 -13.17
N LEU A 222 -15.59 13.91 -13.33
CA LEU A 222 -14.97 12.78 -12.61
C LEU A 222 -14.96 13.00 -11.10
N MET A 223 -14.52 14.18 -10.66
CA MET A 223 -14.47 14.51 -9.23
C MET A 223 -15.85 14.53 -8.59
N ARG A 224 -16.89 15.01 -9.29
CA ARG A 224 -18.29 14.93 -8.82
C ARG A 224 -18.79 13.51 -8.61
N SER A 225 -18.20 12.52 -9.28
CA SER A 225 -18.46 11.09 -9.10
C SER A 225 -17.38 10.40 -8.25
N GLY A 226 -16.60 11.14 -7.45
CA GLY A 226 -15.59 10.58 -6.55
C GLY A 226 -14.28 10.13 -7.21
N SER A 227 -14.13 10.29 -8.53
CA SER A 227 -12.92 9.88 -9.24
C SER A 227 -11.83 10.95 -9.16
N SER A 228 -10.58 10.53 -9.01
CA SER A 228 -9.43 11.45 -9.07
C SER A 228 -9.30 12.10 -10.45
N PRO A 229 -8.95 13.39 -10.54
CA PRO A 229 -8.79 14.09 -11.80
C PRO A 229 -7.49 13.68 -12.51
N PHE A 230 -7.53 13.63 -13.85
CA PHE A 230 -6.35 13.35 -14.67
C PHE A 230 -5.25 14.41 -14.52
N VAL A 231 -3.99 13.97 -14.49
CA VAL A 231 -2.81 14.83 -14.62
C VAL A 231 -2.52 15.14 -16.09
N VAL A 232 -1.65 16.12 -16.34
CA VAL A 232 -1.09 16.32 -17.69
C VAL A 232 -0.24 15.12 -18.11
N GLN A 233 -0.15 14.84 -19.41
CA GLN A 233 0.51 13.64 -19.92
C GLN A 233 1.99 13.51 -19.49
N THR A 234 2.69 14.63 -19.35
CA THR A 234 4.09 14.64 -18.88
C THR A 234 4.23 14.17 -17.44
N GLU A 235 3.19 14.33 -16.62
CA GLU A 235 3.17 13.96 -15.21
C GLU A 235 2.61 12.55 -14.94
N ALA A 236 2.06 11.90 -15.97
CA ALA A 236 1.63 10.51 -15.91
C ALA A 236 2.82 9.55 -16.03
N VAL A 237 2.71 8.38 -15.41
CA VAL A 237 3.70 7.29 -15.49
C VAL A 237 2.97 5.95 -15.66
N GLY A 238 3.13 5.35 -16.84
CA GLY A 238 2.42 4.11 -17.18
C GLY A 238 0.89 4.26 -17.05
N GLY A 239 0.26 3.32 -16.35
CA GLY A 239 -1.17 3.32 -16.05
C GLY A 239 -1.61 4.40 -15.03
N ARG A 240 -0.67 5.01 -14.30
CA ARG A 240 -0.95 6.07 -13.32
C ARG A 240 -1.12 7.40 -14.05
N LYS A 241 -2.38 7.83 -14.19
CA LYS A 241 -2.75 9.00 -15.02
C LYS A 241 -3.56 10.04 -14.26
N VAL A 242 -3.84 9.82 -12.99
CA VAL A 242 -4.64 10.70 -12.14
C VAL A 242 -3.81 11.19 -10.97
N HIS A 243 -4.25 12.28 -10.34
CA HIS A 243 -3.65 12.75 -9.10
C HIS A 243 -3.83 11.72 -7.99
N GLU A 244 -2.84 11.64 -7.11
CA GLU A 244 -2.75 10.64 -6.05
C GLU A 244 -2.65 11.32 -4.69
N LEU A 245 -3.20 10.69 -3.65
CA LEU A 245 -3.01 11.12 -2.26
C LEU A 245 -1.83 10.35 -1.67
N HIS A 246 -0.81 11.10 -1.27
CA HIS A 246 0.45 10.64 -0.71
C HIS A 246 0.51 10.95 0.79
N HIS A 247 0.94 9.98 1.59
CA HIS A 247 1.25 10.17 3.02
C HIS A 247 2.69 10.64 3.18
N ILE A 248 2.91 11.75 3.87
CA ILE A 248 4.26 12.33 4.12
C ILE A 248 5.06 11.40 5.02
N GLU A 249 4.55 11.15 6.23
CA GLU A 249 4.98 10.06 7.09
C GLU A 249 4.25 8.80 6.64
N ARG A 250 5.02 7.78 6.25
CA ARG A 250 4.44 6.56 5.72
C ARG A 250 3.64 5.86 6.82
N ILE A 251 2.48 5.30 6.45
CA ILE A 251 1.67 4.51 7.39
C ILE A 251 2.48 3.37 8.03
N VAL A 252 3.38 2.77 7.24
CA VAL A 252 4.26 1.69 7.71
C VAL A 252 5.28 2.12 8.76
N GLU A 253 5.51 3.43 8.90
CA GLU A 253 6.39 4.06 9.89
C GLU A 253 5.62 4.68 11.06
N GLY A 254 4.29 4.52 11.10
CA GLY A 254 3.43 5.09 12.14
C GLY A 254 2.63 6.31 11.70
N GLY A 255 2.77 6.75 10.44
CA GLY A 255 2.01 7.90 9.92
C GLY A 255 0.50 7.67 9.95
N ALA A 256 -0.23 8.68 10.43
CA ALA A 256 -1.68 8.61 10.54
C ALA A 256 -2.37 8.52 9.17
N VAL A 257 -3.34 7.60 9.03
CA VAL A 257 -4.01 7.29 7.75
C VAL A 257 -4.91 8.43 7.28
N TYR A 258 -5.67 9.05 8.19
CA TYR A 258 -6.69 10.07 7.89
C TYR A 258 -6.37 11.46 8.48
N ASP A 259 -5.13 11.69 8.88
CA ASP A 259 -4.66 13.04 9.20
C ASP A 259 -4.38 13.78 7.88
N VAL A 260 -5.17 14.81 7.57
CA VAL A 260 -4.99 15.58 6.33
C VAL A 260 -3.68 16.35 6.31
N ASP A 261 -3.07 16.63 7.46
CA ASP A 261 -1.77 17.31 7.54
C ASP A 261 -0.64 16.35 7.11
N ASN A 262 -0.87 15.05 7.31
CA ASN A 262 0.00 13.98 6.80
C ASN A 262 -0.25 13.67 5.31
N LEU A 263 -1.18 14.35 4.64
CA LEU A 263 -1.52 14.08 3.24
C LEU A 263 -1.06 15.18 2.28
N ARG A 264 -0.68 14.76 1.08
CA ARG A 264 -0.37 15.63 -0.06
C ARG A 264 -1.02 15.09 -1.34
N VAL A 265 -1.47 15.99 -2.21
CA VAL A 265 -1.83 15.65 -3.59
C VAL A 265 -0.58 15.68 -4.44
N ALA A 266 -0.22 14.54 -5.04
CA ALA A 266 0.95 14.41 -5.89
C ALA A 266 0.56 13.94 -7.30
N THR A 267 1.38 14.31 -8.29
CA THR A 267 1.34 13.64 -9.60
C THR A 267 2.01 12.27 -9.51
N PRO A 268 1.65 11.30 -10.36
CA PRO A 268 2.30 9.99 -10.39
C PRO A 268 3.83 10.06 -10.51
N ARG A 269 4.34 10.92 -11.41
CA ARG A 269 5.78 11.13 -11.59
C ARG A 269 6.42 11.63 -10.30
N ASN A 270 5.83 12.64 -9.66
CA ASN A 270 6.37 13.19 -8.42
C ASN A 270 6.29 12.22 -7.25
N HIS A 271 5.19 11.47 -7.12
CA HIS A 271 5.03 10.48 -6.06
C HIS A 271 6.10 9.38 -6.13
N ILE A 272 6.45 8.92 -7.33
CA ILE A 272 7.58 7.99 -7.53
C ILE A 272 8.90 8.62 -7.07
N ARG A 273 9.14 9.89 -7.42
CA ARG A 273 10.36 10.63 -7.03
C ARG A 273 10.49 10.78 -5.51
N ILE A 274 9.39 11.00 -4.79
CA ILE A 274 9.40 11.12 -3.33
C ILE A 274 9.87 9.80 -2.70
N HIS A 275 9.34 8.66 -3.14
CA HIS A 275 9.72 7.35 -2.60
C HIS A 275 11.09 6.84 -3.04
N SER A 276 11.61 7.31 -4.17
CA SER A 276 12.99 6.99 -4.58
C SER A 276 14.03 7.81 -3.81
N SER A 277 13.69 9.02 -3.37
CA SER A 277 14.62 9.95 -2.71
C SER A 277 14.72 9.71 -1.19
N SER A 278 13.69 9.17 -0.54
CA SER A 278 13.67 8.89 0.91
C SER A 278 14.56 7.72 1.34
N LYS A 279 15.18 6.99 0.40
CA LYS A 279 16.12 5.89 0.69
C LYS A 279 17.59 6.30 0.77
N GLY A 280 17.89 7.59 0.62
CA GLY A 280 19.26 8.13 0.56
C GLY A 280 19.73 8.89 1.79
N GLN A 281 18.97 8.90 2.89
CA GLN A 281 19.35 9.51 4.18
C GLN A 281 19.46 8.45 5.27
#